data_AF-A0A6G9DAV7-F1
#
_entry.id   AF-A0A6G9DAV7-F1
#
_cell.length_a   1.000
_cell.length_b   1.000
_cell.length_c   1.000
_cell.angle_alpha   90.00
_cell.angle_beta   90.00
_cell.angle_gamma   90.00
#
_symmetry.space_group_name_H-M   'P 1'
#
loop_
_entity.id
_entity.type
_entity.pdbx_description
1 polymer ?
#
loop_
_entity_poly.entity_id
_entity_poly.type
_entity_poly.pdbx_seq_one_letter_code
_entity_poly.pdbx_strand_id
1 'polypeptide(L)'
;MFSPEEKFEEPVEVFYRRWSLLAEHVRASPSLNMYLGVINHPPAATTMLRETPGLTLRWCRQFPAEEQETSMPGTAGVFLFDKTACYPNVLHQAMAGVTTQEGEVIVATSDSDFSTKVMDEMIGMLRNPMEMDVLRRLTSRSKSFIFQFAPGDSPEMVHGSVSTNNEAMRKIFHGLD
;
A
#
# COMPACT_ATOMS: atom_id res chain seq x y z
N MET A 1 10.46 -17.84 -0.43
CA MET A 1 10.80 -17.20 -1.72
C MET A 1 9.53 -16.58 -2.28
N PHE A 2 9.59 -15.37 -2.82
CA PHE A 2 8.42 -14.74 -3.45
C PHE A 2 8.06 -15.44 -4.76
N SER A 3 6.76 -15.54 -5.04
CA SER A 3 6.28 -15.91 -6.37
C SER A 3 6.67 -14.84 -7.38
N PRO A 4 6.71 -15.17 -8.69
CA PRO A 4 6.75 -14.17 -9.75
C PRO A 4 5.66 -13.13 -9.53
N GLU A 5 5.97 -11.89 -9.91
CA GLU A 5 5.00 -10.80 -9.88
C GLU A 5 3.83 -11.11 -10.82
N GLU A 6 2.62 -10.99 -10.29
CA GLU A 6 1.38 -11.15 -11.03
C GLU A 6 0.83 -9.77 -11.34
N LYS A 7 0.82 -9.38 -12.62
CA LYS A 7 0.21 -8.13 -13.08
C LYS A 7 -1.24 -8.36 -13.45
N PHE A 8 -2.10 -7.41 -13.15
CA PHE A 8 -3.52 -7.48 -13.50
C PHE A 8 -4.07 -6.12 -13.92
N GLU A 9 -5.18 -6.18 -14.64
CA GLU A 9 -6.04 -5.06 -14.97
C GLU A 9 -7.48 -5.55 -14.79
N GLU A 10 -8.22 -4.93 -13.87
CA GLU A 10 -9.58 -5.38 -13.56
C GLU A 10 -10.48 -4.24 -13.08
N PRO A 11 -11.81 -4.43 -13.09
CA PRO A 11 -12.73 -3.44 -12.56
C PRO A 11 -12.43 -3.15 -11.10
N VAL A 12 -12.51 -1.87 -10.74
CA VAL A 12 -12.26 -1.34 -9.40
C VAL A 12 -13.02 -2.11 -8.30
N GLU A 13 -14.29 -2.46 -8.57
CA GLU A 13 -15.13 -3.24 -7.65
C GLU A 13 -14.62 -4.66 -7.40
N VAL A 14 -14.06 -5.31 -8.43
CA VAL A 14 -13.46 -6.66 -8.32
C VAL A 14 -12.22 -6.58 -7.45
N PHE A 15 -11.38 -5.58 -7.72
CA PHE A 15 -10.18 -5.32 -6.94
C PHE A 15 -10.51 -5.10 -5.45
N TYR A 16 -11.46 -4.20 -5.13
CA TYR A 16 -11.85 -3.94 -3.74
C TYR A 16 -12.48 -5.15 -3.06
N ARG A 17 -13.19 -6.02 -3.79
CA ARG A 17 -13.70 -7.28 -3.26
C ARG A 17 -12.56 -8.22 -2.86
N ARG A 18 -11.56 -8.41 -3.71
CA ARG A 18 -10.39 -9.25 -3.43
C ARG A 18 -9.58 -8.74 -2.25
N TRP A 19 -9.35 -7.43 -2.21
CA TRP A 19 -8.67 -6.80 -1.08
C TRP A 19 -9.45 -6.99 0.22
N SER A 20 -10.79 -6.92 0.19
CA SER A 20 -11.62 -7.16 1.37
C SER A 20 -11.42 -8.55 1.97
N LEU A 21 -11.28 -9.59 1.14
CA LEU A 21 -11.00 -10.95 1.61
C LEU A 21 -9.66 -11.03 2.37
N LEU A 22 -8.62 -10.40 1.83
CA LEU A 22 -7.31 -10.36 2.47
C LEU A 22 -7.33 -9.55 3.77
N ALA A 23 -8.05 -8.42 3.79
CA ALA A 23 -8.20 -7.58 4.98
C ALA A 23 -8.89 -8.34 6.11
N GLU A 24 -9.96 -9.08 5.81
CA GLU A 24 -10.65 -9.94 6.79
C GLU A 24 -9.75 -11.06 7.31
N HIS A 25 -8.96 -11.68 6.44
CA HIS A 25 -7.99 -12.69 6.87
C HIS A 25 -6.92 -12.13 7.82
N VAL A 26 -6.35 -10.96 7.50
CA VAL A 26 -5.39 -10.30 8.38
C VAL A 26 -6.03 -9.90 9.70
N ARG A 27 -7.27 -9.40 9.68
CA ARG A 27 -8.05 -9.05 10.89
C ARG A 27 -8.26 -10.27 11.79
N ALA A 28 -8.50 -11.43 11.22
CA ALA A 28 -8.65 -12.70 11.95
C ALA A 28 -7.31 -13.30 12.42
N SER A 29 -6.17 -12.79 11.95
CA SER A 29 -4.85 -13.37 12.16
C SER A 29 -3.98 -12.49 13.08
N PRO A 30 -3.81 -12.83 14.38
CA PRO A 30 -3.04 -12.00 15.31
C PRO A 30 -1.56 -11.91 14.95
N SER A 31 -1.05 -12.84 14.14
CA SER A 31 0.33 -12.89 13.66
C SER A 31 0.59 -12.02 12.43
N LEU A 32 -0.44 -11.36 11.87
CA LEU A 32 -0.33 -10.53 10.67
C LEU A 32 -0.59 -9.06 10.99
N ASN A 33 0.13 -8.21 10.26
CA ASN A 33 -0.06 -6.77 10.19
C ASN A 33 -0.37 -6.40 8.74
N MET A 34 -1.19 -5.38 8.53
CA MET A 34 -1.43 -4.80 7.20
C MET A 34 -1.11 -3.32 7.25
N TYR A 35 -0.35 -2.85 6.27
CA TYR A 35 0.09 -1.47 6.14
C TYR A 35 -0.33 -0.90 4.79
N LEU A 36 -0.73 0.36 4.79
CA LEU A 36 -0.93 1.16 3.59
C LEU A 36 0.24 2.12 3.44
N GLY A 37 1.01 1.95 2.37
CA GLY A 37 2.02 2.86 1.87
C GLY A 37 1.42 3.77 0.82
N VAL A 38 1.63 5.07 0.96
CA VAL A 38 1.18 6.09 0.01
C VAL A 38 2.35 6.99 -0.34
N ILE A 39 2.53 7.23 -1.64
CA ILE A 39 3.67 7.96 -2.18
C ILE A 39 3.17 9.10 -3.06
N ASN A 40 3.78 10.28 -2.94
CA ASN A 40 3.55 11.42 -3.84
C ASN A 40 2.09 11.91 -3.91
N HIS A 41 1.32 11.66 -2.86
CA HIS A 41 -0.07 12.11 -2.78
C HIS A 41 -0.19 13.62 -2.57
N PRO A 42 -1.19 14.28 -3.19
CA PRO A 42 -1.50 15.67 -2.90
C PRO A 42 -1.70 15.93 -1.39
N PRO A 43 -1.34 17.12 -0.87
CA PRO A 43 -1.57 17.49 0.52
C PRO A 43 -3.00 17.23 0.98
N ALA A 44 -4.00 17.55 0.15
CA ALA A 44 -5.41 17.33 0.45
C ALA A 44 -5.73 15.85 0.66
N ALA A 45 -5.19 14.97 -0.20
CA ALA A 45 -5.36 13.53 -0.09
C ALA A 45 -4.69 12.96 1.16
N THR A 46 -3.47 13.42 1.44
CA THR A 46 -2.73 13.05 2.65
C THR A 46 -3.47 13.49 3.92
N THR A 47 -4.02 14.71 3.94
CA THR A 47 -4.84 15.21 5.05
C THR A 47 -6.08 14.34 5.23
N MET A 48 -6.80 14.02 4.16
CA MET A 48 -7.95 13.11 4.22
C MET A 48 -7.57 11.75 4.81
N LEU A 49 -6.46 11.14 4.37
CA LEU A 49 -5.99 9.87 4.92
C LEU A 49 -5.64 9.95 6.41
N ARG A 50 -5.11 11.08 6.88
CA ARG A 50 -4.83 11.31 8.31
C ARG A 50 -6.08 11.47 9.15
N GLU A 51 -7.12 12.09 8.60
CA GLU A 51 -8.39 12.33 9.27
C GLU A 51 -9.36 11.14 9.18
N THR A 52 -9.06 10.20 8.28
CA THR A 52 -9.86 9.00 8.05
C THR A 52 -9.90 8.11 9.30
N PRO A 53 -11.08 7.91 9.92
CA PRO A 53 -11.20 7.05 11.10
C PRO A 53 -10.74 5.62 10.81
N GLY A 54 -9.86 5.09 11.66
CA GLY A 54 -9.31 3.74 11.51
C GLY A 54 -8.00 3.66 10.71
N LEU A 55 -7.51 4.76 10.15
CA LEU A 55 -6.13 4.88 9.69
C LEU A 55 -5.27 5.52 10.78
N THR A 56 -4.17 4.87 11.15
CA THR A 56 -3.19 5.45 12.08
C THR A 56 -1.89 5.68 11.34
N LEU A 57 -1.49 6.95 11.18
CA LEU A 57 -0.21 7.28 10.60
C LEU A 57 0.92 6.76 11.52
N ARG A 58 1.76 5.85 11.02
CA ARG A 58 2.92 5.31 11.73
C ARG A 58 4.18 6.08 11.42
N TRP A 59 4.34 6.44 10.17
CA TRP A 59 5.54 7.12 9.71
C TRP A 59 5.22 7.97 8.49
N CYS A 60 5.86 9.14 8.40
CA CYS A 60 5.87 9.91 7.17
C CYS A 60 7.21 10.62 6.98
N ARG A 61 7.62 10.75 5.72
CA ARG A 61 8.70 11.65 5.28
C ARG A 61 8.17 12.51 4.14
N GLN A 62 8.16 13.82 4.35
CA GLN A 62 7.99 14.78 3.26
C GLN A 62 9.36 15.06 2.64
N PHE A 63 9.43 15.12 1.32
CA PHE A 63 10.69 15.50 0.66
C PHE A 63 10.91 17.02 0.81
N PRO A 64 12.16 17.48 1.01
CA PRO A 64 12.52 18.90 1.04
C PRO A 64 12.03 19.66 -0.20
N ALA A 65 11.77 20.96 -0.08
CA ALA A 65 11.31 21.79 -1.20
C ALA A 65 12.30 21.83 -2.38
N GLU A 66 13.59 21.64 -2.09
CA GLU A 66 14.67 21.55 -3.07
C GLU A 66 14.73 20.20 -3.81
N GLU A 67 14.10 19.17 -3.25
CA GLU A 67 13.97 17.82 -3.82
C GLU A 67 12.60 17.59 -4.45
N GLN A 68 11.64 18.49 -4.22
CA GLN A 68 10.35 18.50 -4.89
C GLN A 68 10.55 18.97 -6.33
N GLU A 69 10.07 18.20 -7.32
CA GLU A 69 9.99 18.70 -8.69
C GLU A 69 9.19 20.01 -8.69
N THR A 70 9.65 21.00 -9.45
CA THR A 70 9.04 22.35 -9.52
C THR A 70 7.57 22.33 -9.94
N SER A 71 7.09 21.21 -10.49
CA SER A 71 5.70 20.93 -10.88
C SER A 71 4.81 20.40 -9.74
N MET A 72 5.38 19.88 -8.65
CA MET A 72 4.65 19.13 -7.61
C MET A 72 5.05 19.53 -6.17
N PRO A 73 4.94 20.82 -5.80
CA PRO A 73 5.28 21.27 -4.45
C PRO A 73 4.28 20.76 -3.41
N GLY A 74 4.78 20.16 -2.33
CA GLY A 74 4.04 19.69 -1.17
C GLY A 74 3.36 18.32 -1.32
N THR A 75 3.37 17.71 -2.50
CA THR A 75 2.80 16.37 -2.74
C THR A 75 3.81 15.25 -2.49
N ALA A 76 5.11 15.57 -2.53
CA ALA A 76 6.16 14.56 -2.58
C ALA A 76 6.52 14.05 -1.17
N GLY A 77 6.23 12.79 -0.90
CA GLY A 77 6.50 12.16 0.39
C GLY A 77 5.96 10.74 0.48
N VAL A 78 6.39 10.03 1.53
CA VAL A 78 5.93 8.66 1.83
C VAL A 78 5.18 8.66 3.14
N PHE A 79 4.03 8.01 3.16
CA PHE A 79 3.18 7.85 4.33
C PHE A 79 2.90 6.36 4.53
N LEU A 80 3.12 5.88 5.75
CA LEU A 80 2.83 4.52 6.15
C LEU A 80 1.77 4.53 7.25
N PHE A 81 0.63 3.89 6.99
CA PHE A 81 -0.48 3.78 7.92
C PHE A 81 -0.59 2.34 8.45
N ASP A 82 -0.88 2.17 9.75
CA ASP A 82 -1.08 0.87 10.40
C ASP A 82 -2.49 0.30 10.22
N LYS A 83 -2.56 -1.03 10.38
CA LYS A 83 -3.70 -1.91 10.61
C LYS A 83 -5.07 -1.29 10.32
N THR A 84 -5.39 -1.39 9.04
CA THR A 84 -6.65 -1.20 8.32
C THR A 84 -7.72 -2.24 8.64
N ALA A 85 -8.04 -2.50 9.92
CA ALA A 85 -9.23 -3.32 10.22
C ALA A 85 -10.55 -2.65 9.72
N CYS A 86 -10.50 -1.37 9.34
CA CYS A 86 -11.61 -0.64 8.75
C CYS A 86 -11.39 -0.31 7.26
N TYR A 87 -11.56 -1.36 6.47
CA TYR A 87 -12.17 -1.37 5.14
C TYR A 87 -11.43 -0.81 3.90
N PRO A 88 -11.34 -1.63 2.84
CA PRO A 88 -11.12 -1.20 1.46
C PRO A 88 -12.12 -0.15 0.97
N ASN A 89 -13.35 -0.11 1.53
CA ASN A 89 -14.36 0.90 1.21
C ASN A 89 -14.03 2.30 1.74
N VAL A 90 -13.41 2.39 2.92
CA VAL A 90 -13.03 3.69 3.50
C VAL A 90 -11.84 4.26 2.73
N LEU A 91 -10.88 3.41 2.36
CA LEU A 91 -9.83 3.82 1.45
C LEU A 91 -10.42 4.15 0.06
N HIS A 92 -11.29 3.32 -0.51
CA HIS A 92 -11.99 3.63 -1.76
C HIS A 92 -12.68 4.99 -1.71
N GLN A 93 -13.42 5.30 -0.64
CA GLN A 93 -14.10 6.59 -0.48
C GLN A 93 -13.12 7.76 -0.30
N ALA A 94 -12.06 7.56 0.49
CA ALA A 94 -11.01 8.57 0.66
C ALA A 94 -10.26 8.84 -0.64
N MET A 95 -10.18 7.84 -1.53
CA MET A 95 -9.39 7.87 -2.75
C MET A 95 -10.22 8.18 -3.99
N ALA A 96 -11.54 7.94 -3.97
CA ALA A 96 -12.45 8.27 -5.07
C ALA A 96 -12.56 9.78 -5.36
N GLY A 97 -12.20 10.63 -4.38
CA GLY A 97 -12.12 12.08 -4.54
C GLY A 97 -10.72 12.61 -4.88
N VAL A 98 -9.71 11.74 -4.92
CA VAL A 98 -8.32 12.10 -5.17
C VAL A 98 -7.97 11.58 -6.55
N THR A 99 -7.49 12.44 -7.44
CA THR A 99 -6.81 11.98 -8.66
C THR A 99 -5.50 11.33 -8.22
N THR A 100 -5.54 10.05 -7.86
CA THR A 100 -4.37 9.33 -7.33
C THR A 100 -3.40 9.08 -8.46
N GLN A 101 -2.16 9.56 -8.28
CA GLN A 101 -1.04 9.17 -9.13
C GLN A 101 -0.45 7.86 -8.60
N GLU A 102 0.29 7.15 -9.44
CA GLU A 102 1.03 5.93 -9.10
C GLU A 102 1.73 6.06 -7.73
N GLY A 103 1.57 5.08 -6.84
CA GLY A 103 2.27 5.14 -5.55
C GLY A 103 1.63 4.43 -4.36
N GLU A 104 0.48 3.79 -4.54
CA GLU A 104 -0.19 3.08 -3.46
C GLU A 104 0.30 1.65 -3.37
N VAL A 105 0.67 1.26 -2.14
CA VAL A 105 1.16 -0.08 -1.83
C VAL A 105 0.44 -0.58 -0.58
N ILE A 106 -0.07 -1.80 -0.64
CA ILE A 106 -0.56 -2.53 0.53
C ILE A 106 0.42 -3.65 0.85
N VAL A 107 0.83 -3.73 2.11
CA VAL A 107 1.72 -4.79 2.61
C VAL A 107 1.03 -5.50 3.76
N ALA A 108 0.64 -6.76 3.56
CA ALA A 108 0.27 -7.66 4.64
C ALA A 108 1.49 -8.52 5.01
N THR A 109 1.96 -8.47 6.25
CA THR A 109 3.16 -9.21 6.67
C THR A 109 3.09 -9.69 8.12
N SER A 110 3.75 -10.81 8.41
CA SER A 110 3.96 -11.30 9.78
C SER A 110 5.15 -10.64 10.50
N ASP A 111 5.77 -9.65 9.87
CA ASP A 111 6.88 -8.89 10.44
C ASP A 111 6.36 -7.76 11.34
N SER A 112 6.63 -7.85 12.64
CA SER A 112 6.23 -6.81 13.61
C SER A 112 7.02 -5.51 13.43
N ASP A 113 8.23 -5.61 12.88
CA ASP A 113 9.18 -4.50 12.81
C ASP A 113 9.17 -3.85 11.43
N PHE A 114 8.24 -4.25 10.55
CA PHE A 114 8.18 -3.80 9.17
C PHE A 114 8.13 -2.27 9.07
N SER A 115 7.32 -1.60 9.87
CA SER A 115 7.24 -0.13 9.83
C SER A 115 8.55 0.55 10.19
N THR A 116 9.32 -0.04 11.11
CA THR A 116 10.65 0.47 11.49
C THR A 116 11.66 0.20 10.39
N LYS A 117 11.64 -0.98 9.79
CA LYS A 117 12.51 -1.33 8.66
C LYS A 117 12.26 -0.44 7.44
N VAL A 118 11.00 -0.14 7.13
CA VAL A 118 10.64 0.82 6.08
C VAL A 118 11.18 2.20 6.43
N MET A 119 11.02 2.65 7.67
CA MET A 119 11.57 3.94 8.11
C MET A 119 13.09 4.00 7.93
N ASP A 120 13.84 2.99 8.41
CA ASP A 120 15.29 2.95 8.31
C ASP A 120 15.78 2.96 6.85
N GLU A 121 15.16 2.12 6.01
CA GLU A 121 15.47 2.03 4.58
C GLU A 121 15.15 3.35 3.85
N MET A 122 14.00 3.95 4.18
CA MET A 122 13.57 5.21 3.57
C MET A 122 14.34 6.43 4.08
N ILE A 123 14.96 6.39 5.26
CA ILE A 123 15.93 7.40 5.70
C ILE A 123 17.21 7.29 4.87
N GLY A 124 17.66 6.06 4.60
CA GLY A 124 18.85 5.78 3.78
C GLY A 124 18.69 6.10 2.29
N MET A 125 17.50 5.92 1.73
CA MET A 125 17.22 6.23 0.32
C MET A 125 16.74 7.67 0.15
N LEU A 126 17.58 8.51 -0.47
CA LEU A 126 17.26 9.91 -0.72
C LEU A 126 16.22 10.14 -1.84
N ARG A 127 15.84 9.15 -2.68
CA ARG A 127 15.02 9.44 -3.87
C ARG A 127 14.00 8.43 -4.39
N ASN A 128 14.06 7.14 -4.05
CA ASN A 128 13.13 6.16 -4.63
C ASN A 128 12.24 5.51 -3.56
N PRO A 129 11.03 6.05 -3.34
CA PRO A 129 10.12 5.46 -2.37
C PRO A 129 9.48 4.17 -2.90
N MET A 130 9.55 3.12 -2.07
CA MET A 130 8.63 1.97 -2.05
C MET A 130 8.52 1.10 -3.32
N GLU A 131 9.63 0.90 -4.04
CA GLU A 131 9.69 -0.12 -5.10
C GLU A 131 9.39 -1.53 -4.55
N MET A 132 8.69 -2.34 -5.36
CA MET A 132 8.34 -3.73 -5.03
C MET A 132 9.55 -4.56 -4.59
N ASP A 133 10.71 -4.35 -5.21
CA ASP A 133 11.93 -5.08 -4.85
C ASP A 133 12.48 -4.70 -3.47
N VAL A 134 12.36 -3.44 -3.07
CA VAL A 134 12.71 -3.01 -1.71
C VAL A 134 11.77 -3.69 -0.71
N LEU A 135 10.46 -3.64 -0.96
CA LEU A 135 9.46 -4.23 -0.09
C LEU A 135 9.64 -5.75 0.05
N ARG A 136 9.93 -6.45 -1.06
CA ARG A 136 10.27 -7.88 -1.06
C ARG A 136 11.50 -8.17 -0.21
N ARG A 137 12.55 -7.34 -0.26
CA ARG A 137 13.76 -7.51 0.56
C ARG A 137 13.44 -7.32 2.04
N LEU A 138 12.74 -6.23 2.39
CA LEU A 138 12.35 -5.92 3.78
C LEU A 138 11.49 -7.02 4.41
N THR A 139 10.67 -7.67 3.61
CA THR A 139 9.72 -8.70 4.06
C THR A 139 10.10 -10.14 3.67
N SER A 140 11.34 -10.35 3.24
CA SER A 140 11.82 -11.64 2.69
C SER A 140 11.83 -12.79 3.69
N ARG A 141 11.92 -12.48 4.99
CA ARG A 141 11.98 -13.44 6.11
C ARG A 141 10.65 -13.64 6.83
N SER A 142 9.58 -12.97 6.40
CA SER A 142 8.26 -13.04 6.99
C SER A 142 7.23 -13.55 5.97
N LYS A 143 6.07 -13.99 6.47
CA LYS A 143 4.93 -14.30 5.60
C LYS A 143 4.36 -12.99 5.08
N SER A 144 4.37 -12.79 3.77
CA SER A 144 4.15 -11.46 3.20
C SER A 144 3.39 -11.50 1.88
N PHE A 145 2.52 -10.51 1.72
CA PHE A 145 1.73 -10.23 0.54
C PHE A 145 1.84 -8.72 0.28
N ILE A 146 2.40 -8.37 -0.87
CA ILE A 146 2.61 -7.00 -1.31
C ILE A 146 1.75 -6.80 -2.56
N PHE A 147 1.06 -5.68 -2.58
CA PHE A 147 0.24 -5.29 -3.71
C PHE A 147 0.46 -3.81 -4.00
N GLN A 148 0.70 -3.48 -5.26
CA GLN A 148 0.86 -2.12 -5.75
C GLN A 148 -0.16 -1.86 -6.86
N PHE A 149 -0.72 -0.65 -6.90
CA PHE A 149 -1.73 -0.30 -7.89
C PHE A 149 -1.78 1.17 -8.22
N ALA A 150 -2.40 1.43 -9.37
CA ALA A 150 -2.78 2.73 -9.84
C ALA A 150 -4.17 2.65 -10.51
N PRO A 151 -4.95 3.75 -10.49
CA PRO A 151 -6.09 3.88 -11.39
C PRO A 151 -5.65 3.68 -12.84
N GLY A 152 -6.49 3.04 -13.65
CA GLY A 152 -6.27 2.95 -15.08
C GLY A 152 -6.59 4.21 -15.84
N ASP A 153 -6.33 4.17 -17.15
CA ASP A 153 -6.75 5.21 -18.09
C ASP A 153 -8.28 5.42 -18.06
N SER A 154 -9.03 4.39 -17.63
CA SER A 154 -10.44 4.44 -17.28
C SER A 154 -10.63 4.48 -15.76
N PRO A 155 -11.47 5.38 -15.21
CA PRO A 155 -11.72 5.47 -13.77
C PRO A 155 -12.39 4.22 -13.17
N GLU A 156 -12.90 3.32 -14.02
CA GLU A 156 -13.54 2.08 -13.61
C GLU A 156 -12.55 0.91 -13.48
N MET A 157 -11.30 1.09 -13.92
CA MET A 157 -10.28 0.04 -13.98
C MET A 157 -9.12 0.33 -13.04
N VAL A 158 -8.54 -0.73 -12.49
CA VAL A 158 -7.33 -0.68 -11.67
C VAL A 158 -6.27 -1.55 -12.34
N HIS A 159 -5.08 -1.01 -12.52
CA HIS A 159 -3.91 -1.80 -12.89
C HIS A 159 -3.03 -1.97 -11.66
N GLY A 160 -2.52 -3.17 -11.49
CA GLY A 160 -1.68 -3.44 -10.33
C GLY A 160 -0.78 -4.64 -10.50
N SER A 161 0.07 -4.81 -9.50
CA SER A 161 0.96 -5.94 -9.37
C SER A 161 0.87 -6.52 -7.98
N VAL A 162 0.86 -7.85 -7.91
CA VAL A 162 0.85 -8.64 -6.67
C VAL A 162 2.15 -9.42 -6.59
N SER A 163 2.71 -9.47 -5.39
CA SER A 163 3.82 -10.35 -5.08
C SER A 163 3.70 -10.90 -3.66
N THR A 164 3.79 -12.21 -3.52
CA THR A 164 3.65 -12.86 -2.22
C THR A 164 4.61 -14.04 -2.08
N ASN A 165 5.04 -14.29 -0.85
CA ASN A 165 5.77 -15.50 -0.49
C ASN A 165 4.90 -16.47 0.35
N ASN A 166 3.59 -16.20 0.42
CA ASN A 166 2.62 -16.94 1.20
C ASN A 166 1.42 -17.35 0.33
N GLU A 167 1.40 -18.62 -0.03
CA GLU A 167 0.36 -19.19 -0.91
C GLU A 167 -1.06 -19.11 -0.32
N ALA A 168 -1.21 -19.16 1.02
CA ALA A 168 -2.52 -19.02 1.64
C ALA A 168 -3.09 -17.61 1.43
N MET A 169 -2.28 -16.57 1.63
CA MET A 169 -2.68 -15.18 1.33
C MET A 169 -3.02 -15.00 -0.16
N ARG A 170 -2.26 -15.66 -1.04
CA ARG A 170 -2.53 -15.65 -2.49
C ARG A 170 -3.90 -16.21 -2.82
N LYS A 171 -4.24 -17.38 -2.29
CA LYS A 171 -5.53 -18.03 -2.53
C LYS A 171 -6.68 -17.20 -2.00
N ILE A 172 -6.55 -16.67 -0.78
CA ILE A 172 -7.55 -15.80 -0.16
C ILE A 172 -7.81 -14.56 -1.01
N PHE A 173 -6.75 -13.90 -1.50
CA PHE A 173 -6.89 -12.74 -2.36
C PHE A 173 -7.67 -13.06 -3.65
N HIS A 174 -7.44 -14.23 -4.24
CA HIS A 174 -8.15 -14.69 -5.43
C HIS A 174 -9.51 -15.36 -5.14
N GLY A 175 -9.93 -15.45 -3.88
CA GLY A 175 -11.18 -16.11 -3.48
C GLY A 175 -11.19 -17.63 -3.72
N LEU A 176 -10.02 -18.26 -3.63
CA LEU A 176 -9.81 -19.69 -3.87
C LEU A 176 -9.71 -20.53 -2.57
N ASP A 177 -9.88 -19.89 -1.41
CA ASP A 177 -9.81 -20.49 -0.06
C ASP A 177 -10.96 -19.95 0.81
#